data_AF-A0A3Q3VMY7-F1
#
_entry.id   AF-A0A3Q3VMY7-F1
#
_cell.length_a   1.000
_cell.length_b   1.000
_cell.length_c   1.000
_cell.angle_alpha   90.00
_cell.angle_beta   90.00
_cell.angle_gamma   90.00
#
_symmetry.space_group_name_H-M   'P 1'
#
loop_
_entity.id
_entity.type
_entity.pdbx_description
1 polymer ?
#
loop_
_entity_poly.entity_id
_entity_poly.type
_entity_poly.pdbx_seq_one_letter_code
_entity_poly.pdbx_strand_id
1 'polypeptide(L)'
;MPPPGVCMSILNARHKKDGRGAVFNPEKFLDQDFQQLKQYCLIKRVRYIDETFPPDKNSIGNGVLSPSDMARVEWLRPMKLVPNPSFTVDGISRFDFGQGIIGNCWFLASIGALTFQSFILEQVVPLAQEFDEEYCGIFHFRFWRFGKWVDVVIDDKLPTINGRLIFVHSKDPNEFWPALLEKAYAKVCGSYSDMNAGTPAEALVDFTGGVHICIQLSDPPANLWELMLRAGQTKSLMGCGTPQGTSANTVLPNGLVQGHAYTVTGVKQVDWKIVNLVRLWNPWGQGEWNGDWSDESPLWKTVSPQDPLSKFISDVNRMTLEDFCKFYMDLDICCLCPDFLGGSSSCHWKTSFYEGRWVAGTTAGGCMNNLDSFWTNPQYRVKIEELLDECSSKQNDKNMLVSLMQKPDKRNRRLVQNLHIGFSMFEKCSGKFPASFFRKKPVVQTKTYMNAREVMELVSLKPGEYLIVPSTFNPSETASFTLTILSKAETHVHIDACRSMVSLMDTSVTGKLNSGEFVRLWKRIITYKEIFFHTDVSKTATLSLNELRNAFVASGMKINDEMLNLMALRYGSYGVITLENFISLNMLYIFPFINYLTLLNLQWLYLSMYT
;
A
#
# COMPACT_ATOMS: atom_id res chain seq x y z
N MET A 1 30.18 1.62 26.99
CA MET A 1 29.73 1.31 25.61
C MET A 1 28.25 1.64 25.51
N PRO A 2 27.75 2.32 24.47
CA PRO A 2 26.31 2.53 24.32
C PRO A 2 25.60 1.17 24.18
N PRO A 3 24.34 1.03 24.66
CA PRO A 3 23.61 -0.23 24.61
C PRO A 3 23.51 -0.78 23.17
N PRO A 4 23.55 -2.11 22.99
CA PRO A 4 23.40 -2.75 21.68
C PRO A 4 21.99 -2.45 21.12
N GLY A 5 21.89 -1.38 20.34
CA GLY A 5 20.62 -0.87 19.81
C GLY A 5 20.68 0.61 19.40
N VAL A 6 21.44 1.43 20.14
CA VAL A 6 21.58 2.87 19.84
C VAL A 6 22.38 3.10 18.55
N CYS A 7 23.40 2.29 18.29
CA CYS A 7 24.16 2.39 17.03
C CYS A 7 23.31 1.98 15.82
N MET A 8 22.47 0.95 15.97
CA MET A 8 21.59 0.46 14.91
C MET A 8 20.44 1.43 14.63
N SER A 9 19.88 2.08 15.65
CA SER A 9 18.85 3.12 15.44
C SER A 9 19.40 4.37 14.76
N ILE A 10 20.63 4.78 15.08
CA ILE A 10 21.31 5.91 14.41
C ILE A 10 21.62 5.56 12.95
N LEU A 11 22.12 4.36 12.66
CA LEU A 11 22.38 3.89 11.31
C LEU A 11 21.08 3.81 10.49
N ASN A 12 20.01 3.22 11.04
CA ASN A 12 18.71 3.17 10.39
C ASN A 12 18.11 4.57 10.14
N ALA A 13 18.29 5.51 11.07
CA ALA A 13 17.83 6.89 10.89
C ALA A 13 18.60 7.62 9.77
N ARG A 14 19.93 7.40 9.66
CA ARG A 14 20.74 7.93 8.57
C ARG A 14 20.34 7.33 7.22
N HIS A 15 20.21 6.01 7.16
CA HIS A 15 19.75 5.30 5.96
C HIS A 15 18.37 5.78 5.48
N LYS A 16 17.43 6.01 6.40
CA LYS A 16 16.12 6.60 6.06
C LYS A 16 16.23 8.02 5.51
N LYS A 17 17.14 8.84 6.06
CA LYS A 17 17.40 10.19 5.56
C LYS A 17 17.95 10.18 4.12
N ASP A 18 18.71 9.15 3.77
CA ASP A 18 19.23 8.91 2.42
C ASP A 18 18.22 8.17 1.50
N GLY A 19 16.96 8.02 1.95
CA GLY A 19 15.87 7.40 1.18
C GLY A 19 15.91 5.87 1.10
N ARG A 20 16.82 5.19 1.80
CA ARG A 20 16.92 3.71 1.78
C ARG A 20 15.68 3.08 2.41
N GLY A 21 15.09 2.10 1.70
CA GLY A 21 13.84 1.46 2.07
C GLY A 21 12.59 2.18 1.52
N ALA A 22 12.75 3.23 0.72
CA ALA A 22 11.66 3.81 -0.08
C ALA A 22 11.47 3.02 -1.39
N VAL A 23 10.34 3.25 -2.08
CA VAL A 23 10.01 2.59 -3.37
C VAL A 23 11.13 2.77 -4.41
N PHE A 24 11.72 3.96 -4.48
CA PHE A 24 12.76 4.32 -5.46
C PHE A 24 14.17 3.89 -5.04
N ASN A 25 14.38 3.52 -3.77
CA ASN A 25 15.65 3.04 -3.25
C ASN A 25 15.40 1.89 -2.26
N PRO A 26 14.87 0.74 -2.76
CA PRO A 26 14.49 -0.38 -1.91
C PRO A 26 15.72 -1.01 -1.24
N GLU A 27 15.51 -1.61 -0.07
CA GLU A 27 16.56 -2.39 0.60
C GLU A 27 16.85 -3.69 -0.17
N LYS A 28 18.13 -3.98 -0.37
CA LYS A 28 18.60 -5.22 -0.98
C LYS A 28 18.26 -6.40 -0.07
N PHE A 29 17.38 -7.28 -0.52
CA PHE A 29 17.02 -8.45 0.26
C PHE A 29 18.17 -9.45 0.29
N LEU A 30 18.57 -9.88 1.50
CA LEU A 30 19.73 -10.76 1.71
C LEU A 30 21.02 -10.22 1.06
N ASP A 31 21.17 -8.90 1.04
CA ASP A 31 22.31 -8.16 0.48
C ASP A 31 22.58 -8.42 -1.01
N GLN A 32 21.58 -8.90 -1.76
CA GLN A 32 21.68 -9.12 -3.21
C GLN A 32 21.31 -7.86 -3.99
N ASP A 33 22.19 -7.45 -4.91
CA ASP A 33 21.97 -6.31 -5.81
C ASP A 33 21.68 -6.84 -7.23
N PHE A 34 20.46 -6.62 -7.72
CA PHE A 34 20.03 -7.10 -9.04
C PHE A 34 20.95 -6.64 -10.18
N GLN A 35 21.32 -5.36 -10.20
CA GLN A 35 22.10 -4.79 -11.30
C GLN A 35 23.53 -5.31 -11.29
N GLN A 36 24.16 -5.39 -10.12
CA GLN A 36 25.51 -5.95 -9.99
C GLN A 36 25.55 -7.44 -10.36
N LEU A 37 24.57 -8.22 -9.90
CA LEU A 37 24.48 -9.65 -10.21
C LEU A 37 24.19 -9.90 -11.69
N LYS A 38 23.24 -9.15 -12.29
CA LYS A 38 22.94 -9.21 -13.74
C LYS A 38 24.20 -8.89 -14.55
N GLN A 39 24.88 -7.78 -14.24
CA GLN A 39 26.10 -7.38 -14.93
C GLN A 39 27.21 -8.42 -14.80
N TYR A 40 27.41 -8.97 -13.60
CA TYR A 40 28.38 -10.06 -13.38
C TYR A 40 28.08 -11.28 -14.25
N CYS A 41 26.82 -11.74 -14.25
CA CYS A 41 26.39 -12.89 -15.04
C CYS A 41 26.56 -12.68 -16.54
N LEU A 42 26.22 -11.49 -17.05
CA LEU A 42 26.43 -11.11 -18.45
C LEU A 42 27.91 -11.11 -18.85
N ILE A 43 28.78 -10.47 -18.05
CA ILE A 43 30.22 -10.42 -18.31
C ILE A 43 30.83 -11.82 -18.30
N LYS A 44 30.45 -12.65 -17.33
CA LYS A 44 30.96 -14.01 -17.19
C LYS A 44 30.28 -15.02 -18.13
N ARG A 45 29.22 -14.62 -18.84
CA ARG A 45 28.37 -15.47 -19.69
C ARG A 45 27.86 -16.72 -18.93
N VAL A 46 27.46 -16.52 -17.69
CA VAL A 46 26.89 -17.57 -16.84
C VAL A 46 25.42 -17.29 -16.55
N ARG A 47 24.66 -18.34 -16.26
CA ARG A 47 23.28 -18.22 -15.77
C ARG A 47 23.30 -18.02 -14.26
N TYR A 48 22.55 -17.04 -13.77
CA TYR A 48 22.42 -16.78 -12.34
C TYR A 48 21.80 -17.98 -11.62
N ILE A 49 22.35 -18.32 -10.46
CA ILE A 49 21.83 -19.32 -9.52
C ILE A 49 21.76 -18.63 -8.17
N ASP A 50 20.57 -18.66 -7.55
CA ASP A 50 20.33 -18.00 -6.29
C ASP A 50 20.74 -18.87 -5.11
N GLU A 51 21.94 -18.65 -4.58
CA GLU A 51 22.47 -19.39 -3.43
C GLU A 51 21.67 -19.14 -2.14
N THR A 52 20.94 -18.03 -2.06
CA THR A 52 20.12 -17.67 -0.89
C THR A 52 18.73 -18.29 -0.91
N PHE A 53 18.33 -18.84 -2.06
CA PHE A 53 17.08 -19.58 -2.25
C PHE A 53 17.33 -20.72 -3.26
N PRO A 54 18.13 -21.74 -2.85
CA PRO A 54 18.68 -22.72 -3.77
C PRO A 54 17.57 -23.58 -4.41
N PRO A 55 17.77 -24.07 -5.64
CA PRO A 55 16.81 -24.93 -6.35
C PRO A 55 16.82 -26.37 -5.80
N ASP A 56 16.45 -26.53 -4.52
CA ASP A 56 16.42 -27.81 -3.82
C ASP A 56 15.18 -27.93 -2.89
N LYS A 57 15.12 -29.04 -2.14
CA LYS A 57 14.00 -29.33 -1.21
C LYS A 57 13.82 -28.30 -0.09
N ASN A 58 14.86 -27.53 0.27
CA ASN A 58 14.79 -26.56 1.36
C ASN A 58 13.93 -25.34 0.94
N SER A 59 14.04 -24.92 -0.31
CA SER A 59 13.23 -23.83 -0.87
C SER A 59 11.77 -24.22 -1.08
N ILE A 60 11.48 -25.51 -1.30
CA ILE A 60 10.11 -26.05 -1.30
C ILE A 60 9.56 -26.10 0.13
N GLY A 61 10.34 -26.65 1.05
CA GLY A 61 9.98 -26.82 2.44
C GLY A 61 9.14 -28.08 2.72
N ASN A 62 8.92 -28.34 4.00
CA ASN A 62 8.29 -29.58 4.48
C ASN A 62 6.76 -29.51 4.43
N GLY A 63 6.12 -30.65 4.17
CA GLY A 63 4.67 -30.84 4.32
C GLY A 63 3.81 -30.47 3.10
N VAL A 64 4.42 -29.91 2.06
CA VAL A 64 3.70 -29.55 0.82
C VAL A 64 3.59 -30.73 -0.14
N LEU A 65 4.63 -31.55 -0.24
CA LEU A 65 4.71 -32.71 -1.13
C LEU A 65 4.90 -34.00 -0.32
N SER A 66 4.37 -35.10 -0.85
CA SER A 66 4.72 -36.44 -0.36
C SER A 66 6.22 -36.70 -0.57
N PRO A 67 6.87 -37.56 0.24
CA PRO A 67 8.27 -37.92 0.03
C PRO A 67 8.56 -38.46 -1.39
N SER A 68 7.61 -39.21 -1.97
CA SER A 68 7.70 -39.73 -3.34
C SER A 68 7.62 -38.63 -4.40
N ASP A 69 6.75 -37.64 -4.22
CA ASP A 69 6.65 -36.52 -5.17
C ASP A 69 7.87 -35.60 -5.04
N MET A 70 8.33 -35.33 -3.81
CA MET A 70 9.54 -34.55 -3.54
C MET A 70 10.78 -35.15 -4.23
N ALA A 71 10.90 -36.48 -4.23
CA ALA A 71 12.01 -37.18 -4.90
C ALA A 71 12.00 -37.05 -6.43
N ARG A 72 10.84 -36.71 -7.01
CA ARG A 72 10.65 -36.52 -8.46
C ARG A 72 10.77 -35.06 -8.89
N VAL A 73 10.98 -34.13 -7.96
CA VAL A 73 11.03 -32.70 -8.29
C VAL A 73 12.31 -32.38 -9.04
N GLU A 74 12.15 -31.74 -10.19
CA GLU A 74 13.22 -31.17 -11.00
C GLU A 74 13.08 -29.66 -11.10
N TRP A 75 14.18 -28.93 -10.91
CA TRP A 75 14.22 -27.47 -11.01
C TRP A 75 14.68 -27.02 -12.39
N LEU A 76 13.71 -26.70 -13.25
CA LEU A 76 13.90 -26.39 -14.67
C LEU A 76 13.74 -24.89 -14.92
N ARG A 77 14.46 -24.36 -15.91
CA ARG A 77 14.27 -22.97 -16.37
C ARG A 77 13.20 -22.94 -17.45
N PRO A 78 12.50 -21.82 -17.68
CA PRO A 78 11.50 -21.65 -18.73
C PRO A 78 11.95 -22.14 -20.11
N MET A 79 13.19 -21.83 -20.54
CA MET A 79 13.74 -22.29 -21.83
C MET A 79 13.91 -23.82 -21.97
N LYS A 80 13.78 -24.59 -20.88
CA LYS A 80 13.75 -26.07 -20.93
C LYS A 80 12.33 -26.62 -20.98
N LEU A 81 11.33 -25.81 -20.64
CA LEU A 81 9.92 -26.20 -20.58
C LEU A 81 9.22 -25.91 -21.91
N VAL A 82 9.53 -24.76 -22.51
CA VAL A 82 8.89 -24.28 -23.75
C VAL A 82 9.91 -23.64 -24.68
N PRO A 83 9.65 -23.61 -26.01
CA PRO A 83 10.60 -23.08 -26.98
C PRO A 83 10.79 -21.56 -26.88
N ASN A 84 9.72 -20.80 -26.61
CA ASN A 84 9.72 -19.33 -26.63
C ASN A 84 9.13 -18.79 -25.32
N PRO A 85 9.85 -18.87 -24.19
CA PRO A 85 9.37 -18.30 -22.94
C PRO A 85 9.37 -16.77 -23.03
N SER A 86 8.35 -16.16 -22.45
CA SER A 86 8.19 -14.72 -22.27
C SER A 86 7.95 -14.40 -20.81
N PHE A 87 8.34 -13.20 -20.37
CA PHE A 87 7.99 -12.78 -19.02
C PHE A 87 6.48 -12.54 -18.95
N THR A 88 5.98 -11.74 -19.89
CA THR A 88 4.55 -11.49 -20.16
C THR A 88 4.26 -11.71 -21.65
N VAL A 89 3.07 -12.20 -22.01
CA VAL A 89 2.70 -12.40 -23.44
C VAL A 89 1.84 -11.24 -23.97
N ASP A 90 0.73 -10.92 -23.31
CA ASP A 90 -0.21 -9.87 -23.70
C ASP A 90 -0.47 -8.83 -22.59
N GLY A 91 0.50 -8.71 -21.68
CA GLY A 91 0.46 -7.85 -20.50
C GLY A 91 0.32 -8.68 -19.23
N ILE A 92 -0.01 -8.02 -18.12
CA ILE A 92 -0.28 -8.69 -16.85
C ILE A 92 -1.78 -8.67 -16.59
N SER A 93 -2.37 -9.83 -16.40
CA SER A 93 -3.79 -10.00 -16.15
C SER A 93 -4.04 -11.06 -15.06
N ARG A 94 -5.12 -10.86 -14.31
CA ARG A 94 -5.56 -11.85 -13.31
C ARG A 94 -5.94 -13.20 -13.93
N PHE A 95 -6.31 -13.21 -15.21
CA PHE A 95 -6.71 -14.43 -15.90
C PHE A 95 -5.54 -15.29 -16.37
N ASP A 96 -4.33 -14.77 -16.22
CA ASP A 96 -3.10 -15.43 -16.66
C ASP A 96 -2.87 -16.68 -15.83
N PHE A 97 -3.16 -16.68 -14.52
CA PHE A 97 -2.72 -17.74 -13.63
C PHE A 97 -3.84 -18.47 -12.91
N GLY A 98 -3.54 -19.70 -12.50
CA GLY A 98 -4.36 -20.51 -11.61
C GLY A 98 -3.56 -20.98 -10.39
N GLN A 99 -4.27 -21.29 -9.31
CA GLN A 99 -3.65 -21.81 -8.09
C GLN A 99 -3.03 -23.20 -8.31
N GLY A 100 -1.79 -23.37 -7.85
CA GLY A 100 -1.12 -24.67 -7.78
C GLY A 100 -1.53 -25.49 -6.55
N ILE A 101 -0.64 -26.37 -6.09
CA ILE A 101 -0.95 -27.29 -4.97
C ILE A 101 -0.87 -26.66 -3.58
N ILE A 102 -0.36 -25.43 -3.45
CA ILE A 102 -0.18 -24.76 -2.14
C ILE A 102 -1.45 -23.98 -1.78
N GLY A 103 -1.80 -23.96 -0.50
CA GLY A 103 -2.87 -23.13 0.06
C GLY A 103 -2.49 -21.64 0.16
N ASN A 104 -2.06 -21.03 -0.95
CA ASN A 104 -1.68 -19.61 -1.06
C ASN A 104 -2.72 -18.76 -1.81
N CYS A 105 -3.99 -19.19 -1.84
CA CYS A 105 -5.10 -18.44 -2.44
C CYS A 105 -5.15 -16.97 -2.01
N TRP A 106 -4.83 -16.67 -0.75
CA TRP A 106 -4.74 -15.31 -0.21
C TRP A 106 -3.77 -14.41 -0.98
N PHE A 107 -2.62 -14.95 -1.37
CA PHE A 107 -1.62 -14.27 -2.17
C PHE A 107 -2.09 -14.09 -3.61
N LEU A 108 -2.68 -15.13 -4.21
CA LEU A 108 -3.17 -15.09 -5.58
C LEU A 108 -4.38 -14.17 -5.78
N ALA A 109 -5.34 -14.19 -4.85
CA ALA A 109 -6.44 -13.21 -4.82
C ALA A 109 -5.90 -11.77 -4.68
N SER A 110 -4.83 -11.59 -3.92
CA SER A 110 -4.19 -10.28 -3.77
C SER A 110 -3.46 -9.85 -5.05
N ILE A 111 -2.82 -10.77 -5.78
CA ILE A 111 -2.28 -10.50 -7.13
C ILE A 111 -3.42 -10.12 -8.08
N GLY A 112 -4.55 -10.84 -8.01
CA GLY A 112 -5.75 -10.51 -8.76
C GLY A 112 -6.17 -9.06 -8.55
N ALA A 113 -6.18 -8.58 -7.30
CA ALA A 113 -6.45 -7.18 -6.98
C ALA A 113 -5.38 -6.23 -7.56
N LEU A 114 -4.10 -6.60 -7.46
CA LEU A 114 -2.96 -5.82 -7.92
C LEU A 114 -3.04 -5.54 -9.44
N THR A 115 -3.52 -6.49 -10.23
CA THR A 115 -3.65 -6.35 -11.69
C THR A 115 -4.58 -5.20 -12.13
N PHE A 116 -5.49 -4.73 -11.26
CA PHE A 116 -6.35 -3.58 -11.54
C PHE A 116 -5.68 -2.22 -11.26
N GLN A 117 -4.53 -2.21 -10.60
CA GLN A 117 -3.83 -1.00 -10.20
C GLN A 117 -2.43 -0.98 -10.81
N SER A 118 -2.32 -0.64 -12.10
CA SER A 118 -1.07 -0.63 -12.86
C SER A 118 0.06 0.13 -12.15
N PHE A 119 -0.25 1.27 -11.54
CA PHE A 119 0.71 2.07 -10.79
C PHE A 119 1.32 1.34 -9.57
N ILE A 120 0.55 0.48 -8.91
CA ILE A 120 1.04 -0.32 -7.77
C ILE A 120 1.74 -1.57 -8.30
N LEU A 121 1.17 -2.19 -9.35
CA LEU A 121 1.74 -3.35 -10.02
C LEU A 121 3.18 -3.09 -10.49
N GLU A 122 3.44 -1.96 -11.16
CA GLU A 122 4.79 -1.60 -11.65
C GLU A 122 5.80 -1.39 -10.51
N GLN A 123 5.34 -1.09 -9.29
CA GLN A 123 6.21 -1.01 -8.12
C GLN A 123 6.63 -2.39 -7.64
N VAL A 124 5.71 -3.36 -7.66
CA VAL A 124 5.95 -4.74 -7.21
C VAL A 124 6.67 -5.56 -8.29
N VAL A 125 6.28 -5.38 -9.54
CA VAL A 125 6.73 -6.11 -10.73
C VAL A 125 7.37 -5.11 -11.70
N PRO A 126 8.70 -4.90 -11.63
CA PRO A 126 9.42 -4.13 -12.64
C PRO A 126 9.23 -4.79 -14.02
N LEU A 127 8.60 -4.07 -14.96
CA LEU A 127 8.23 -4.64 -16.27
C LEU A 127 9.40 -4.77 -17.25
N ALA A 128 10.52 -4.11 -17.00
CA ALA A 128 11.72 -4.17 -17.84
C ALA A 128 12.55 -5.44 -17.57
N GLN A 129 11.91 -6.62 -17.67
CA GLN A 129 12.51 -7.93 -17.46
C GLN A 129 12.03 -8.88 -18.55
N GLU A 130 12.92 -9.37 -19.41
CA GLU A 130 12.54 -10.22 -20.54
C GLU A 130 13.51 -11.38 -20.78
N PHE A 131 13.06 -12.35 -21.58
CA PHE A 131 13.89 -13.45 -22.10
C PHE A 131 14.58 -13.03 -23.42
N ASP A 132 15.29 -11.92 -23.40
CA ASP A 132 15.92 -11.28 -24.56
C ASP A 132 17.44 -11.57 -24.66
N GLU A 133 18.17 -10.76 -25.43
CA GLU A 133 19.63 -10.89 -25.58
C GLU A 133 20.41 -10.64 -24.28
N GLU A 134 19.85 -9.89 -23.33
CA GLU A 134 20.43 -9.64 -22.00
C GLU A 134 19.96 -10.65 -20.94
N TYR A 135 19.25 -11.69 -21.36
CA TYR A 135 18.80 -12.74 -20.46
C TYR A 135 19.99 -13.51 -19.89
N CYS A 136 20.10 -13.54 -18.56
CA CYS A 136 21.05 -14.37 -17.81
C CYS A 136 20.40 -15.21 -16.70
N GLY A 137 19.07 -15.41 -16.75
CA GLY A 137 18.34 -16.26 -15.81
C GLY A 137 18.15 -15.64 -14.41
N ILE A 138 18.09 -14.31 -14.33
CA ILE A 138 17.92 -13.51 -13.12
C ILE A 138 16.71 -12.59 -13.28
N PHE A 139 15.90 -12.48 -12.23
CA PHE A 139 14.73 -11.62 -12.15
C PHE A 139 14.68 -10.96 -10.77
N HIS A 140 13.88 -9.91 -10.61
CA HIS A 140 13.63 -9.28 -9.33
C HIS A 140 12.21 -8.73 -9.20
N PHE A 141 11.76 -8.66 -7.94
CA PHE A 141 10.46 -8.15 -7.54
C PHE A 141 10.60 -7.33 -6.27
N ARG A 142 9.63 -6.47 -5.98
CA ARG A 142 9.68 -5.62 -4.78
C ARG A 142 8.47 -5.85 -3.90
N PHE A 143 8.72 -5.94 -2.61
CA PHE A 143 7.67 -6.05 -1.62
C PHE A 143 7.91 -5.05 -0.51
N TRP A 144 6.84 -4.49 0.03
CA TRP A 144 6.92 -3.74 1.26
C TRP A 144 6.99 -4.71 2.44
N ARG A 145 7.92 -4.51 3.36
CA ARG A 145 8.13 -5.30 4.56
C ARG A 145 8.36 -4.40 5.76
N PHE A 146 7.36 -4.33 6.64
CA PHE A 146 7.46 -3.75 7.98
C PHE A 146 8.06 -2.34 8.01
N GLY A 147 7.62 -1.48 7.09
CA GLY A 147 8.02 -0.08 6.99
C GLY A 147 9.01 0.24 5.86
N LYS A 148 9.42 -0.75 5.07
CA LYS A 148 10.44 -0.57 4.04
C LYS A 148 10.14 -1.38 2.79
N TRP A 149 10.39 -0.84 1.63
CA TRP A 149 10.45 -1.61 0.38
C TRP A 149 11.74 -2.41 0.32
N VAL A 150 11.64 -3.68 -0.08
CA VAL A 150 12.76 -4.59 -0.30
C VAL A 150 12.77 -5.10 -1.73
N ASP A 151 13.94 -5.15 -2.35
CA ASP A 151 14.17 -5.68 -3.70
C ASP A 151 14.68 -7.12 -3.59
N VAL A 152 13.93 -8.05 -4.17
CA VAL A 152 14.11 -9.49 -4.03
C VAL A 152 14.54 -10.08 -5.36
N VAL A 153 15.82 -10.44 -5.43
CA VAL A 153 16.43 -11.08 -6.60
C VAL A 153 16.16 -12.59 -6.54
N ILE A 154 15.84 -13.21 -7.67
CA ILE A 154 15.71 -14.66 -7.83
C ILE A 154 16.35 -15.13 -9.12
N ASP A 155 16.71 -16.41 -9.19
CA ASP A 155 16.88 -17.09 -10.48
C ASP A 155 15.54 -17.59 -11.03
N ASP A 156 15.49 -17.99 -12.30
CA ASP A 156 14.28 -18.49 -12.95
C ASP A 156 14.12 -20.02 -12.94
N LYS A 157 14.85 -20.75 -12.08
CA LYS A 157 14.57 -22.18 -11.90
C LYS A 157 13.26 -22.37 -11.16
N LEU A 158 12.33 -23.10 -11.75
CA LEU A 158 11.02 -23.38 -11.17
C LEU A 158 10.86 -24.87 -10.84
N PRO A 159 10.21 -25.22 -9.72
CA PRO A 159 9.94 -26.62 -9.36
C PRO A 159 8.96 -27.28 -10.32
N THR A 160 9.34 -28.45 -10.82
CA THR A 160 8.51 -29.23 -11.75
C THR A 160 8.47 -30.71 -11.39
N ILE A 161 7.40 -31.39 -11.79
CA ILE A 161 7.30 -32.84 -11.81
C ILE A 161 6.88 -33.23 -13.23
N ASN A 162 7.64 -34.13 -13.87
CA ASN A 162 7.43 -34.53 -15.27
C ASN A 162 7.34 -33.34 -16.25
N GLY A 163 8.20 -32.34 -16.06
CA GLY A 163 8.24 -31.14 -16.91
C GLY A 163 7.03 -30.20 -16.76
N ARG A 164 6.19 -30.38 -15.74
CA ARG A 164 5.08 -29.48 -15.43
C ARG A 164 5.33 -28.74 -14.12
N LEU A 165 5.04 -27.44 -14.09
CA LEU A 165 5.08 -26.63 -12.88
C LEU A 165 4.12 -27.21 -11.84
N ILE A 166 4.58 -27.31 -10.59
CA ILE A 166 3.78 -27.86 -9.48
C ILE A 166 3.07 -26.77 -8.66
N PHE A 167 3.53 -25.52 -8.78
CA PHE A 167 2.94 -24.36 -8.12
C PHE A 167 2.19 -23.49 -9.14
N VAL A 168 2.16 -22.18 -8.94
CA VAL A 168 1.46 -21.28 -9.85
C VAL A 168 2.06 -21.39 -11.26
N HIS A 169 1.18 -21.39 -12.25
CA HIS A 169 1.52 -21.41 -13.66
C HIS A 169 0.51 -20.57 -14.45
N SER A 170 0.95 -20.05 -15.60
CA SER A 170 0.06 -19.36 -16.51
C SER A 170 -0.80 -20.35 -17.32
N LYS A 171 -1.96 -19.90 -17.78
CA LYS A 171 -2.81 -20.56 -18.77
C LYS A 171 -2.11 -20.55 -20.14
N ASP A 172 -1.33 -19.52 -20.44
CA ASP A 172 -0.41 -19.53 -21.57
C ASP A 172 0.88 -20.27 -21.17
N PRO A 173 1.26 -21.38 -21.83
CA PRO A 173 2.45 -22.14 -21.48
C PRO A 173 3.76 -21.35 -21.66
N ASN A 174 3.76 -20.26 -22.42
CA ASN A 174 4.93 -19.42 -22.66
C ASN A 174 5.11 -18.31 -21.63
N GLU A 175 4.16 -18.09 -20.72
CA GLU A 175 4.19 -16.96 -19.79
C GLU A 175 4.60 -17.37 -18.37
N PHE A 176 5.56 -16.63 -17.78
CA PHE A 176 6.21 -17.02 -16.52
C PHE A 176 6.18 -15.99 -15.40
N TRP A 177 5.72 -14.75 -15.62
CA TRP A 177 5.64 -13.75 -14.55
C TRP A 177 4.92 -14.23 -13.27
N PRO A 178 3.80 -14.99 -13.32
CA PRO A 178 3.09 -15.38 -12.10
C PRO A 178 3.92 -16.37 -11.26
N ALA A 179 4.57 -17.34 -11.92
CA ALA A 179 5.41 -18.35 -11.28
C ALA A 179 6.67 -17.73 -10.66
N LEU A 180 7.27 -16.75 -11.35
CA LEU A 180 8.43 -16.01 -10.86
C LEU A 180 8.07 -15.10 -9.69
N LEU A 181 6.92 -14.41 -9.75
CA LEU A 181 6.42 -13.58 -8.65
C LEU A 181 6.12 -14.43 -7.40
N GLU A 182 5.47 -15.58 -7.58
CA GLU A 182 5.24 -16.54 -6.50
C GLU A 182 6.56 -17.02 -5.89
N LYS A 183 7.57 -17.35 -6.71
CA LYS A 183 8.90 -17.74 -6.22
C LYS A 183 9.57 -16.65 -5.39
N ALA A 184 9.53 -15.39 -5.86
CA ALA A 184 10.11 -14.27 -5.14
C ALA A 184 9.43 -14.07 -3.78
N TYR A 185 8.11 -14.21 -3.74
CA TYR A 185 7.38 -14.11 -2.48
C TYR A 185 7.60 -15.32 -1.56
N ALA A 186 7.70 -16.54 -2.11
CA ALA A 186 8.09 -17.75 -1.37
C ALA A 186 9.46 -17.55 -0.71
N LYS A 187 10.41 -16.95 -1.43
CA LYS A 187 11.70 -16.54 -0.88
C LYS A 187 11.52 -15.54 0.27
N VAL A 188 10.70 -14.50 0.14
CA VAL A 188 10.40 -13.57 1.25
C VAL A 188 9.77 -14.28 2.44
N CYS A 189 8.89 -15.26 2.22
CA CYS A 189 8.30 -16.06 3.29
C CYS A 189 9.28 -17.06 3.92
N GLY A 190 10.30 -17.49 3.18
CA GLY A 190 11.35 -18.42 3.61
C GLY A 190 11.40 -19.71 2.79
N SER A 191 10.26 -20.21 2.35
CA SER A 191 10.09 -21.34 1.43
C SER A 191 8.69 -21.30 0.81
N TYR A 192 8.44 -22.11 -0.21
CA TYR A 192 7.08 -22.30 -0.74
C TYR A 192 6.11 -22.78 0.34
N SER A 193 6.53 -23.70 1.22
CA SER A 193 5.73 -24.17 2.35
C SER A 193 5.35 -23.06 3.35
N ASP A 194 6.15 -22.00 3.44
CA ASP A 194 5.91 -20.85 4.32
C ASP A 194 4.81 -19.90 3.77
N MET A 195 4.39 -20.07 2.51
CA MET A 195 3.26 -19.34 1.92
C MET A 195 1.89 -19.92 2.28
N ASN A 196 1.85 -21.12 2.88
CA ASN A 196 0.60 -21.77 3.22
C ASN A 196 -0.15 -20.98 4.32
N ALA A 197 -1.47 -20.86 4.17
CA ALA A 197 -2.38 -20.25 5.15
C ALA A 197 -2.00 -18.80 5.56
N GLY A 198 -2.49 -17.82 4.80
CA GLY A 198 -2.42 -16.39 5.11
C GLY A 198 -3.71 -15.68 4.78
N THR A 199 -3.74 -14.36 5.00
CA THR A 199 -4.92 -13.51 4.74
C THR A 199 -4.64 -12.55 3.60
N PRO A 200 -5.66 -12.15 2.80
CA PRO A 200 -5.48 -11.15 1.75
C PRO A 200 -4.82 -9.88 2.28
N ALA A 201 -5.26 -9.38 3.44
CA ALA A 201 -4.64 -8.27 4.16
C ALA A 201 -3.09 -8.30 4.17
N GLU A 202 -2.47 -9.44 4.48
CA GLU A 202 -1.01 -9.56 4.53
C GLU A 202 -0.36 -9.22 3.18
N ALA A 203 -0.85 -9.84 2.09
CA ALA A 203 -0.27 -9.66 0.76
C ALA A 203 -0.61 -8.27 0.20
N LEU A 204 -1.82 -7.78 0.42
CA LEU A 204 -2.23 -6.45 -0.01
C LEU A 204 -1.34 -5.35 0.60
N VAL A 205 -1.01 -5.47 1.88
CA VAL A 205 -0.04 -4.57 2.54
C VAL A 205 1.37 -4.78 1.99
N ASP A 206 1.80 -6.02 1.79
CA ASP A 206 3.12 -6.30 1.23
C ASP A 206 3.29 -5.84 -0.24
N PHE A 207 2.20 -5.63 -0.98
CA PHE A 207 2.20 -5.05 -2.32
C PHE A 207 2.14 -3.52 -2.36
N THR A 208 1.74 -2.88 -1.28
CA THR A 208 1.44 -1.43 -1.29
C THR A 208 2.28 -0.65 -0.30
N GLY A 209 2.62 -1.24 0.84
CA GLY A 209 3.01 -0.50 2.04
C GLY A 209 1.96 0.47 2.53
N GLY A 210 0.72 0.28 2.06
CA GLY A 210 -0.39 1.19 2.24
C GLY A 210 -1.15 0.94 3.54
N VAL A 211 -2.23 1.69 3.68
CA VAL A 211 -3.17 1.59 4.77
C VAL A 211 -4.15 0.47 4.48
N HIS A 212 -4.16 -0.52 5.35
CA HIS A 212 -5.13 -1.62 5.33
C HIS A 212 -6.32 -1.31 6.25
N ILE A 213 -7.51 -1.70 5.77
CA ILE A 213 -8.79 -1.63 6.47
C ILE A 213 -9.49 -2.97 6.33
N CYS A 214 -9.83 -3.58 7.47
CA CYS A 214 -10.63 -4.80 7.53
C CYS A 214 -12.04 -4.47 8.03
N ILE A 215 -13.06 -4.84 7.25
CA ILE A 215 -14.47 -4.71 7.62
C ILE A 215 -15.03 -6.10 7.84
N GLN A 216 -15.54 -6.37 9.05
CA GLN A 216 -16.27 -7.59 9.35
C GLN A 216 -17.66 -7.53 8.71
N LEU A 217 -17.97 -8.47 7.83
CA LEU A 217 -19.20 -8.46 7.05
C LEU A 217 -20.42 -8.98 7.82
N SER A 218 -20.21 -9.59 8.98
CA SER A 218 -21.27 -9.96 9.91
C SER A 218 -21.92 -8.75 10.62
N ASP A 219 -21.20 -7.62 10.70
CA ASP A 219 -21.69 -6.35 11.28
C ASP A 219 -21.15 -5.17 10.44
N PRO A 220 -21.60 -5.03 9.17
CA PRO A 220 -21.05 -4.06 8.26
C PRO A 220 -21.54 -2.64 8.61
N PRO A 221 -20.73 -1.59 8.36
CA PRO A 221 -21.18 -0.23 8.56
C PRO A 221 -22.32 0.12 7.59
N ALA A 222 -23.25 0.98 8.03
CA ALA A 222 -24.42 1.37 7.23
C ALA A 222 -24.07 1.99 5.86
N ASN A 223 -22.87 2.56 5.72
CA ASN A 223 -22.34 3.15 4.50
C ASN A 223 -21.32 2.25 3.77
N LEU A 224 -21.39 0.92 3.96
CA LEU A 224 -20.48 -0.04 3.33
C LEU A 224 -20.44 0.14 1.81
N TRP A 225 -21.60 0.34 1.18
CA TRP A 225 -21.69 0.52 -0.26
C TRP A 225 -20.93 1.75 -0.75
N GLU A 226 -21.14 2.91 -0.13
CA GLU A 226 -20.44 4.16 -0.49
C GLU A 226 -18.93 4.04 -0.21
N LEU A 227 -18.55 3.27 0.80
CA LEU A 227 -17.16 2.99 1.12
C LEU A 227 -16.51 2.13 0.03
N MET A 228 -17.15 1.04 -0.40
CA MET A 228 -16.66 0.19 -1.51
C MET A 228 -16.61 0.97 -2.83
N LEU A 229 -17.61 1.81 -3.11
CA LEU A 229 -17.66 2.63 -4.31
C LEU A 229 -16.48 3.62 -4.36
N ARG A 230 -16.23 4.33 -3.25
CA ARG A 230 -15.07 5.23 -3.14
C ARG A 230 -13.76 4.45 -3.23
N ALA A 231 -13.65 3.31 -2.55
CA ALA A 231 -12.46 2.45 -2.64
C ALA A 231 -12.18 2.02 -4.09
N GLY A 232 -13.20 1.58 -4.83
CA GLY A 232 -13.07 1.21 -6.24
C GLY A 232 -12.74 2.36 -7.19
N GLN A 233 -13.06 3.61 -6.82
CA GLN A 233 -12.69 4.82 -7.57
C GLN A 233 -11.28 5.35 -7.22
N THR A 234 -10.67 4.83 -6.15
CA THR A 234 -9.31 5.19 -5.73
C THR A 234 -8.32 4.10 -6.10
N LYS A 235 -7.02 4.37 -5.92
CA LYS A 235 -5.93 3.39 -6.11
C LYS A 235 -5.90 2.37 -4.96
N SER A 236 -7.02 1.69 -4.73
CA SER A 236 -7.19 0.71 -3.67
C SER A 236 -7.22 -0.71 -4.24
N LEU A 237 -6.69 -1.65 -3.46
CA LEU A 237 -6.78 -3.08 -3.68
C LEU A 237 -7.83 -3.64 -2.72
N MET A 238 -8.70 -4.52 -3.21
CA MET A 238 -9.77 -5.11 -2.40
C MET A 238 -9.78 -6.63 -2.49
N GLY A 239 -9.82 -7.28 -1.34
CA GLY A 239 -9.92 -8.74 -1.21
C GLY A 239 -10.91 -9.12 -0.12
N CYS A 240 -11.30 -10.38 -0.07
CA CYS A 240 -12.23 -10.90 0.93
C CYS A 240 -12.02 -12.40 1.16
N GLY A 241 -12.40 -12.89 2.33
CA GLY A 241 -12.35 -14.32 2.67
C GLY A 241 -13.73 -14.92 2.90
N THR A 242 -13.90 -16.19 2.54
CA THR A 242 -15.03 -17.00 3.03
C THR A 242 -14.71 -17.62 4.40
N PRO A 243 -15.72 -17.88 5.26
CA PRO A 243 -15.51 -18.50 6.55
C PRO A 243 -14.77 -19.85 6.45
N GLN A 244 -13.97 -20.19 7.46
CA GLN A 244 -13.31 -21.50 7.51
C GLN A 244 -14.33 -22.64 7.66
N GLY A 245 -14.00 -23.78 7.05
CA GLY A 245 -14.78 -25.02 7.12
C GLY A 245 -14.12 -26.12 7.90
N THR A 246 -14.75 -27.30 7.90
CA THR A 246 -14.17 -28.54 8.43
C THR A 246 -13.05 -29.08 7.53
N SER A 247 -13.09 -28.75 6.24
CA SER A 247 -12.07 -29.09 5.24
C SER A 247 -11.71 -27.87 4.40
N ALA A 248 -10.41 -27.71 4.11
CA ALA A 248 -9.93 -26.62 3.26
C ALA A 248 -10.42 -26.79 1.80
N ASN A 249 -10.68 -25.67 1.12
CA ASN A 249 -11.02 -25.62 -0.30
C ASN A 249 -12.22 -26.50 -0.71
N THR A 250 -13.22 -26.62 0.16
CA THR A 250 -14.46 -27.36 -0.14
C THR A 250 -15.41 -26.46 -0.93
N VAL A 251 -15.86 -26.91 -2.10
CA VAL A 251 -16.87 -26.22 -2.90
C VAL A 251 -18.25 -26.47 -2.25
N LEU A 252 -18.91 -25.39 -1.86
CA LEU A 252 -20.24 -25.39 -1.25
C LEU A 252 -21.32 -25.58 -2.33
N PRO A 253 -22.57 -25.97 -1.96
CA PRO A 253 -23.67 -26.12 -2.92
C PRO A 253 -24.00 -24.86 -3.73
N ASN A 254 -23.68 -23.69 -3.19
CA ASN A 254 -23.83 -22.40 -3.88
C ASN A 254 -22.65 -22.06 -4.82
N GLY A 255 -21.69 -22.98 -4.97
CA GLY A 255 -20.51 -22.88 -5.82
C GLY A 255 -19.33 -22.11 -5.21
N LEU A 256 -19.49 -21.46 -4.06
CA LEU A 256 -18.40 -20.78 -3.36
C LEU A 256 -17.47 -21.76 -2.67
N VAL A 257 -16.21 -21.41 -2.55
CA VAL A 257 -15.19 -22.25 -1.91
C VAL A 257 -14.99 -21.80 -0.47
N GLN A 258 -15.08 -22.74 0.47
CA GLN A 258 -14.95 -22.46 1.90
C GLN A 258 -13.47 -22.30 2.32
N GLY A 259 -13.21 -21.37 3.25
CA GLY A 259 -11.86 -21.06 3.73
C GLY A 259 -10.94 -20.53 2.63
N HIS A 260 -11.48 -19.76 1.69
CA HIS A 260 -10.80 -19.33 0.47
C HIS A 260 -10.84 -17.82 0.29
N ALA A 261 -9.82 -17.27 -0.36
CA ALA A 261 -9.69 -15.85 -0.62
C ALA A 261 -10.17 -15.51 -2.04
N TYR A 262 -10.87 -14.39 -2.17
CA TYR A 262 -11.40 -13.86 -3.42
C TYR A 262 -10.95 -12.40 -3.60
N THR A 263 -10.92 -11.94 -4.84
CA THR A 263 -10.68 -10.53 -5.18
C THR A 263 -12.00 -9.81 -5.37
N VAL A 264 -12.18 -8.65 -4.75
CA VAL A 264 -13.29 -7.74 -5.12
C VAL A 264 -12.83 -6.90 -6.31
N THR A 265 -13.40 -7.17 -7.47
CA THR A 265 -12.98 -6.59 -8.76
C THR A 265 -13.84 -5.41 -9.19
N GLY A 266 -14.91 -5.12 -8.46
CA GLY A 266 -15.77 -3.97 -8.75
C GLY A 266 -17.07 -3.99 -7.98
N VAL A 267 -17.68 -2.81 -7.88
CA VAL A 267 -19.02 -2.60 -7.35
C VAL A 267 -19.82 -1.73 -8.31
N LYS A 268 -21.10 -2.03 -8.49
CA LYS A 268 -21.97 -1.29 -9.41
C LYS A 268 -23.44 -1.36 -8.97
N GLN A 269 -24.12 -0.22 -9.04
CA GLN A 269 -25.55 -0.12 -8.77
C GLN A 269 -26.35 -0.29 -10.06
N VAL A 270 -27.49 -0.98 -9.99
CA VAL A 270 -28.40 -1.26 -11.11
C VAL A 270 -29.72 -0.50 -10.93
N ASP A 271 -30.10 0.29 -11.94
CA ASP A 271 -31.16 1.31 -11.85
C ASP A 271 -32.58 0.75 -11.78
N TRP A 272 -32.83 -0.47 -12.25
CA TRP A 272 -34.19 -1.02 -12.36
C TRP A 272 -34.85 -1.34 -11.00
N LYS A 273 -34.05 -1.52 -9.94
CA LYS A 273 -34.51 -1.70 -8.54
C LYS A 273 -33.54 -1.17 -7.47
N ILE A 274 -32.57 -0.32 -7.81
CA ILE A 274 -31.44 0.06 -6.93
C ILE A 274 -30.81 -1.19 -6.29
N VAL A 275 -30.27 -2.08 -7.13
CA VAL A 275 -29.56 -3.27 -6.64
C VAL A 275 -28.07 -2.98 -6.63
N ASN A 276 -27.45 -3.19 -5.47
CA ASN A 276 -26.02 -3.02 -5.27
C ASN A 276 -25.31 -4.35 -5.54
N LEU A 277 -24.59 -4.44 -6.66
CA LEU A 277 -23.87 -5.65 -7.06
C LEU A 277 -22.38 -5.56 -6.74
N VAL A 278 -21.86 -6.65 -6.19
CA VAL A 278 -20.43 -6.87 -5.93
C VAL A 278 -19.91 -7.91 -6.90
N ARG A 279 -18.76 -7.61 -7.52
CA ARG A 279 -18.10 -8.46 -8.51
C ARG A 279 -16.84 -9.06 -7.93
N LEU A 280 -16.75 -10.39 -7.93
CA LEU A 280 -15.74 -11.18 -7.22
C LEU A 280 -15.02 -12.12 -8.18
N TRP A 281 -13.71 -12.24 -8.04
CA TRP A 281 -12.91 -13.17 -8.84
C TRP A 281 -12.27 -14.23 -7.95
N ASN A 282 -12.29 -15.47 -8.43
CA ASN A 282 -11.77 -16.65 -7.76
C ASN A 282 -10.39 -17.03 -8.38
N PRO A 283 -9.28 -16.93 -7.64
CA PRO A 283 -7.96 -17.28 -8.17
C PRO A 283 -7.77 -18.77 -8.47
N TRP A 284 -8.67 -19.63 -7.99
CA TRP A 284 -8.62 -21.05 -8.31
C TRP A 284 -9.10 -21.36 -9.74
N GLY A 285 -9.93 -20.48 -10.33
CA GLY A 285 -10.52 -20.70 -11.65
C GLY A 285 -11.54 -21.84 -11.70
N GLN A 286 -12.02 -22.34 -10.55
CA GLN A 286 -13.07 -23.35 -10.42
C GLN A 286 -13.96 -23.01 -9.21
N GLY A 287 -15.26 -23.33 -9.31
CA GLY A 287 -16.24 -22.97 -8.27
C GLY A 287 -16.74 -21.55 -8.47
N GLU A 288 -17.82 -21.45 -9.25
CA GLU A 288 -18.51 -20.20 -9.56
C GLU A 288 -19.84 -20.12 -8.81
N TRP A 289 -20.21 -18.91 -8.42
CA TRP A 289 -21.47 -18.61 -7.79
C TRP A 289 -22.64 -19.01 -8.70
N ASN A 290 -23.56 -19.82 -8.18
CA ASN A 290 -24.73 -20.31 -8.92
C ASN A 290 -26.08 -19.77 -8.40
N GLY A 291 -26.05 -18.77 -7.51
CA GLY A 291 -27.26 -18.13 -6.98
C GLY A 291 -27.74 -16.95 -7.83
N ASP A 292 -28.46 -16.02 -7.20
CA ASP A 292 -28.97 -14.83 -7.87
C ASP A 292 -27.83 -13.98 -8.44
N TRP A 293 -27.99 -13.49 -9.67
CA TRP A 293 -26.98 -12.76 -10.45
C TRP A 293 -25.75 -13.57 -10.86
N SER A 294 -25.74 -14.89 -10.67
CA SER A 294 -24.84 -15.79 -11.39
C SER A 294 -24.93 -15.61 -12.90
N ASP A 295 -23.95 -16.13 -13.62
CA ASP A 295 -23.84 -15.99 -15.07
C ASP A 295 -25.07 -16.52 -15.84
N GLU A 296 -25.71 -17.58 -15.34
CA GLU A 296 -26.94 -18.17 -15.92
C GLU A 296 -28.23 -17.61 -15.31
N SER A 297 -28.15 -16.62 -14.41
CA SER A 297 -29.30 -16.13 -13.66
C SER A 297 -30.35 -15.48 -14.57
N PRO A 298 -31.65 -15.82 -14.43
CA PRO A 298 -32.71 -15.20 -15.22
C PRO A 298 -32.89 -13.71 -14.89
N LEU A 299 -32.34 -13.23 -13.77
CA LEU A 299 -32.40 -11.82 -13.36
C LEU A 299 -31.70 -10.89 -14.36
N TRP A 300 -30.72 -11.38 -15.13
CA TRP A 300 -30.08 -10.60 -16.19
C TRP A 300 -31.05 -10.17 -17.29
N LYS A 301 -32.16 -10.89 -17.50
CA LYS A 301 -33.23 -10.50 -18.44
C LYS A 301 -33.96 -9.22 -18.03
N THR A 302 -33.83 -8.81 -16.77
CA THR A 302 -34.44 -7.59 -16.24
C THR A 302 -33.57 -6.34 -16.43
N VAL A 303 -32.31 -6.51 -16.84
CA VAL A 303 -31.36 -5.43 -17.08
C VAL A 303 -31.29 -5.12 -18.58
N SER A 304 -31.14 -3.85 -18.94
CA SER A 304 -30.98 -3.45 -20.34
C SER A 304 -29.76 -4.14 -20.97
N PRO A 305 -29.87 -4.74 -22.17
CA PRO A 305 -28.72 -5.32 -22.89
C PRO A 305 -27.62 -4.31 -23.24
N GLN A 306 -27.92 -3.01 -23.17
CA GLN A 306 -26.92 -1.95 -23.38
C GLN A 306 -26.15 -1.59 -22.11
N ASP A 307 -26.59 -2.07 -20.94
CA ASP A 307 -25.85 -1.85 -19.69
C ASP A 307 -24.52 -2.62 -19.75
N PRO A 308 -23.37 -1.97 -19.50
CA PRO A 308 -22.07 -2.63 -19.43
C PRO A 308 -22.02 -3.85 -18.49
N LEU A 309 -22.91 -3.91 -17.49
CA LEU A 309 -23.07 -5.07 -16.60
C LEU A 309 -23.58 -6.32 -17.29
N SER A 310 -24.42 -6.19 -18.33
CA SER A 310 -24.94 -7.35 -19.07
C SER A 310 -23.87 -8.05 -19.91
N LYS A 311 -22.68 -7.43 -20.07
CA LYS A 311 -21.54 -8.07 -20.72
C LYS A 311 -21.07 -9.22 -19.84
N PHE A 312 -21.23 -10.43 -20.34
CA PHE A 312 -20.67 -11.63 -19.76
C PHE A 312 -19.15 -11.47 -19.59
N ILE A 313 -18.65 -11.76 -18.39
CA ILE A 313 -17.23 -11.82 -18.09
C ILE A 313 -17.06 -13.19 -17.45
N SER A 314 -16.49 -14.13 -18.20
CA SER A 314 -16.20 -15.49 -17.72
C SER A 314 -15.41 -15.43 -16.42
N ASP A 315 -15.63 -16.41 -15.55
CA ASP A 315 -14.84 -16.67 -14.35
C ASP A 315 -14.97 -15.58 -13.28
N VAL A 316 -16.09 -14.83 -13.26
CA VAL A 316 -16.31 -13.73 -12.33
C VAL A 316 -17.69 -13.78 -11.69
N ASN A 317 -17.72 -14.05 -10.39
CA ASN A 317 -18.92 -14.11 -9.57
C ASN A 317 -19.56 -12.72 -9.42
N ARG A 318 -20.89 -12.64 -9.54
CA ARG A 318 -21.66 -11.42 -9.30
C ARG A 318 -22.80 -11.76 -8.35
N MET A 319 -22.92 -10.97 -7.30
CA MET A 319 -23.95 -11.16 -6.28
C MET A 319 -24.37 -9.83 -5.68
N THR A 320 -25.46 -9.85 -4.94
CA THR A 320 -25.93 -8.67 -4.20
C THR A 320 -24.99 -8.35 -3.04
N LEU A 321 -24.99 -7.10 -2.56
CA LEU A 321 -24.25 -6.72 -1.35
C LEU A 321 -24.72 -7.53 -0.14
N GLU A 322 -26.01 -7.87 -0.08
CA GLU A 322 -26.61 -8.69 0.95
C GLU A 322 -26.05 -10.12 0.95
N ASP A 323 -25.96 -10.75 -0.21
CA ASP A 323 -25.33 -12.08 -0.35
C ASP A 323 -23.84 -12.02 -0.05
N PHE A 324 -23.16 -10.96 -0.48
CA PHE A 324 -21.76 -10.74 -0.14
C PHE A 324 -21.57 -10.71 1.39
N CYS A 325 -22.36 -9.92 2.11
CA CYS A 325 -22.29 -9.86 3.57
C CYS A 325 -22.67 -11.18 4.26
N LYS A 326 -23.51 -12.00 3.63
CA LYS A 326 -23.97 -13.27 4.16
C LYS A 326 -22.95 -14.39 4.01
N PHE A 327 -22.24 -14.45 2.88
CA PHE A 327 -21.38 -15.58 2.52
C PHE A 327 -19.88 -15.33 2.74
N TYR A 328 -19.47 -14.07 2.86
CA TYR A 328 -18.08 -13.69 3.14
C TYR A 328 -17.93 -13.22 4.58
N MET A 329 -16.74 -13.42 5.13
CA MET A 329 -16.42 -13.10 6.53
C MET A 329 -15.96 -11.65 6.67
N ASP A 330 -15.07 -11.22 5.79
CA ASP A 330 -14.42 -9.92 5.83
C ASP A 330 -14.23 -9.31 4.44
N LEU A 331 -14.05 -7.99 4.44
CA LEU A 331 -13.59 -7.20 3.30
C LEU A 331 -12.31 -6.48 3.72
N ASP A 332 -11.22 -6.80 3.03
CA ASP A 332 -9.93 -6.14 3.15
C ASP A 332 -9.80 -5.08 2.05
N ILE A 333 -9.51 -3.85 2.44
CA ILE A 333 -9.22 -2.74 1.53
C ILE A 333 -7.84 -2.19 1.89
N CYS A 334 -6.93 -2.19 0.93
CA CYS A 334 -5.58 -1.65 1.10
C CYS A 334 -5.30 -0.56 0.09
N CYS A 335 -4.84 0.59 0.54
CA CYS A 335 -4.68 1.78 -0.31
C CYS A 335 -3.40 2.54 0.02
N LEU A 336 -2.82 3.22 -0.97
CA LEU A 336 -1.67 4.12 -0.70
C LEU A 336 -2.09 5.38 0.07
N CYS A 337 -3.34 5.82 -0.09
CA CYS A 337 -3.92 6.94 0.62
C CYS A 337 -5.38 6.61 0.98
N PRO A 338 -5.80 6.72 2.26
CA PRO A 338 -7.13 6.35 2.70
C PRO A 338 -8.17 7.45 2.44
N ASP A 339 -8.00 8.25 1.39
CA ASP A 339 -8.93 9.35 1.05
C ASP A 339 -10.35 8.82 0.83
N PHE A 340 -10.51 7.56 0.43
CA PHE A 340 -11.82 6.90 0.32
C PHE A 340 -12.59 6.83 1.65
N LEU A 341 -11.92 6.94 2.80
CA LEU A 341 -12.58 7.07 4.10
C LEU A 341 -13.32 8.40 4.24
N GLY A 342 -12.77 9.47 3.66
CA GLY A 342 -13.37 10.81 3.63
C GLY A 342 -14.44 10.92 2.55
N GLY A 343 -15.58 11.52 2.87
CA GLY A 343 -16.64 11.81 1.89
C GLY A 343 -16.43 13.12 1.13
N SER A 344 -15.43 13.90 1.51
CA SER A 344 -15.19 15.26 1.01
C SER A 344 -13.77 15.39 0.44
N SER A 345 -13.67 16.05 -0.72
CA SER A 345 -12.40 16.44 -1.37
C SER A 345 -11.63 17.54 -0.62
N SER A 346 -12.21 18.12 0.44
CA SER A 346 -11.62 19.20 1.22
C SER A 346 -10.61 18.76 2.29
N CYS A 347 -10.50 17.45 2.57
CA CYS A 347 -9.60 16.93 3.62
C CYS A 347 -8.66 15.85 3.07
N HIS A 348 -7.45 15.79 3.61
CA HIS A 348 -6.44 14.79 3.29
C HIS A 348 -5.98 14.10 4.57
N TRP A 349 -5.36 12.93 4.42
CA TRP A 349 -4.84 12.19 5.55
C TRP A 349 -3.34 12.43 5.72
N LYS A 350 -2.95 13.05 6.83
CA LYS A 350 -1.55 13.17 7.23
C LYS A 350 -1.10 11.88 7.88
N THR A 351 -0.02 11.29 7.36
CA THR A 351 0.56 10.05 7.87
C THR A 351 1.79 10.32 8.73
N SER A 352 1.87 9.67 9.90
CA SER A 352 3.05 9.63 10.76
C SER A 352 3.44 8.17 11.00
N PHE A 353 4.72 7.85 10.84
CA PHE A 353 5.23 6.48 10.96
C PHE A 353 6.33 6.39 12.01
N TYR A 354 6.22 5.42 12.91
CA TYR A 354 7.17 5.21 14.00
C TYR A 354 7.62 3.75 14.07
N GLU A 355 8.90 3.53 14.34
CA GLU A 355 9.41 2.22 14.71
C GLU A 355 9.58 2.16 16.23
N GLY A 356 9.18 1.05 16.82
CA GLY A 356 9.25 0.83 18.26
C GLY A 356 9.64 -0.59 18.62
N ARG A 357 9.91 -0.80 19.92
CA ARG A 357 10.25 -2.11 20.46
C ARG A 357 9.78 -2.24 21.90
N TRP A 358 9.15 -3.36 22.22
CA TRP A 358 8.95 -3.84 23.59
C TRP A 358 10.16 -4.69 23.96
N VAL A 359 10.81 -4.37 25.06
CA VAL A 359 11.98 -5.07 25.57
C VAL A 359 11.72 -5.47 27.02
N ALA A 360 11.85 -6.77 27.31
CA ALA A 360 11.66 -7.31 28.65
C ALA A 360 12.47 -6.53 29.71
N GLY A 361 11.84 -6.25 30.85
CA GLY A 361 12.44 -5.51 31.95
C GLY A 361 12.65 -4.00 31.71
N THR A 362 12.29 -3.45 30.55
CA THR A 362 12.47 -2.02 30.26
C THR A 362 11.24 -1.35 29.64
N THR A 363 10.76 -1.83 28.50
CA THR A 363 9.64 -1.22 27.74
C THR A 363 8.49 -2.19 27.45
N ALA A 364 8.60 -3.46 27.85
CA ALA A 364 7.54 -4.45 27.71
C ALA A 364 6.62 -4.44 28.93
N GLY A 365 5.76 -3.42 29.03
CA GLY A 365 4.93 -3.16 30.19
C GLY A 365 3.64 -3.98 30.28
N GLY A 366 3.25 -4.67 29.21
CA GLY A 366 1.96 -5.36 29.10
C GLY A 366 0.79 -4.38 28.96
N CYS A 367 -0.44 -4.89 28.89
CA CYS A 367 -1.65 -4.08 28.72
C CYS A 367 -2.10 -3.42 30.05
N MET A 368 -3.20 -2.65 30.01
CA MET A 368 -3.71 -1.92 31.17
C MET A 368 -4.12 -2.80 32.38
N ASN A 369 -4.23 -4.12 32.21
CA ASN A 369 -4.40 -5.05 33.33
C ASN A 369 -3.18 -5.07 34.26
N ASN A 370 -2.02 -4.58 33.79
CA ASN A 370 -0.75 -4.55 34.50
C ASN A 370 -0.33 -3.10 34.77
N LEU A 371 -1.11 -2.33 35.53
CA LEU A 371 -0.90 -0.89 35.74
C LEU A 371 0.49 -0.52 36.28
N ASP A 372 1.09 -1.39 37.10
CA ASP A 372 2.42 -1.16 37.71
C ASP A 372 3.55 -1.15 36.66
N SER A 373 3.35 -1.81 35.52
CA SER A 373 4.32 -1.88 34.43
C SER A 373 3.85 -1.20 33.14
N PHE A 374 2.54 -0.97 32.94
CA PHE A 374 1.97 -0.40 31.71
C PHE A 374 2.62 0.90 31.27
N TRP A 375 2.94 1.78 32.23
CA TRP A 375 3.56 3.09 31.98
C TRP A 375 4.96 3.01 31.33
N THR A 376 5.61 1.85 31.40
CA THR A 376 6.94 1.61 30.82
C THR A 376 6.90 1.42 29.31
N ASN A 377 5.72 1.08 28.75
CA ASN A 377 5.54 0.95 27.30
C ASN A 377 5.91 2.24 26.56
N PRO A 378 6.32 2.14 25.27
CA PRO A 378 6.54 3.31 24.43
C PRO A 378 5.28 4.21 24.36
N GLN A 379 5.48 5.52 24.30
CA GLN A 379 4.38 6.50 24.31
C GLN A 379 4.55 7.48 23.14
N TYR A 380 3.50 7.66 22.34
CA TYR A 380 3.51 8.49 21.13
C TYR A 380 2.46 9.58 21.23
N ARG A 381 2.81 10.82 20.89
CA ARG A 381 1.88 11.95 20.95
C ARG A 381 1.30 12.25 19.59
N VAL A 382 0.02 12.58 19.57
CA VAL A 382 -0.68 13.05 18.38
C VAL A 382 -1.52 14.27 18.75
N LYS A 383 -1.50 15.28 17.87
CA LYS A 383 -2.34 16.47 17.98
C LYS A 383 -3.39 16.40 16.89
N ILE A 384 -4.65 16.49 17.28
CA ILE A 384 -5.80 16.59 16.38
C ILE A 384 -6.18 18.06 16.29
N GLU A 385 -6.08 18.60 15.09
CA GLU A 385 -6.44 19.99 14.80
C GLU A 385 -7.96 20.13 14.67
N GLU A 386 -8.46 21.33 14.91
CA GLU A 386 -9.85 21.67 14.65
C GLU A 386 -10.03 21.81 13.13
N LEU A 387 -11.01 21.09 12.59
CA LEU A 387 -11.33 21.09 11.15
C LEU A 387 -12.48 22.06 10.90
N LEU A 388 -12.44 22.81 9.82
CA LEU A 388 -13.54 23.65 9.31
C LEU A 388 -14.80 22.80 9.06
N ASP A 389 -15.97 23.45 9.12
CA ASP A 389 -17.29 22.81 8.98
C ASP A 389 -17.44 21.97 7.70
N GLU A 390 -16.79 22.38 6.61
CA GLU A 390 -16.76 21.68 5.32
C GLU A 390 -15.95 20.37 5.36
N CYS A 391 -15.04 20.23 6.32
CA CYS A 391 -14.24 19.04 6.58
C CYS A 391 -14.80 18.16 7.70
N SER A 392 -15.63 18.72 8.58
CA SER A 392 -16.35 17.98 9.61
C SER A 392 -17.69 17.47 9.05
N SER A 393 -17.67 16.40 8.26
CA SER A 393 -18.93 15.88 7.72
C SER A 393 -19.73 15.11 8.79
N LYS A 394 -20.77 15.74 9.34
CA LYS A 394 -21.76 15.16 10.28
C LYS A 394 -21.18 14.59 11.60
N GLN A 395 -22.05 14.44 12.58
CA GLN A 395 -21.75 13.84 13.88
C GLN A 395 -21.26 12.38 13.67
N ASN A 396 -20.13 11.99 14.28
CA ASN A 396 -19.43 10.68 14.16
C ASN A 396 -18.49 10.46 12.95
N ASP A 397 -18.04 11.50 12.24
CA ASP A 397 -17.03 11.28 11.21
C ASP A 397 -15.70 10.76 11.79
N LYS A 398 -15.13 9.73 11.18
CA LYS A 398 -13.85 9.16 11.62
C LYS A 398 -12.72 10.07 11.18
N ASN A 399 -11.84 10.47 12.09
CA ASN A 399 -10.79 11.46 11.80
C ASN A 399 -9.37 11.00 12.13
N MET A 400 -9.22 9.79 12.66
CA MET A 400 -7.90 9.21 12.91
C MET A 400 -7.93 7.69 12.73
N LEU A 401 -6.91 7.15 12.08
CA LEU A 401 -6.66 5.72 11.97
C LEU A 401 -5.31 5.41 12.61
N VAL A 402 -5.28 4.38 13.46
CA VAL A 402 -4.05 3.88 14.06
C VAL A 402 -3.86 2.45 13.63
N SER A 403 -2.68 2.13 13.11
CA SER A 403 -2.24 0.78 12.77
C SER A 403 -1.00 0.44 13.59
N LEU A 404 -1.05 -0.68 14.30
CA LEU A 404 0.04 -1.25 15.08
C LEU A 404 0.39 -2.63 14.50
N MET A 405 1.55 -2.75 13.89
CA MET A 405 2.03 -3.98 13.25
C MET A 405 3.27 -4.50 13.95
N GLN A 406 3.26 -5.77 14.35
CA GLN A 406 4.43 -6.43 14.93
C GLN A 406 5.36 -6.95 13.83
N LYS A 407 6.66 -6.83 14.05
CA LYS A 407 7.70 -7.37 13.15
C LYS A 407 8.00 -8.81 13.55
N PRO A 408 8.17 -9.73 12.58
CA PRO A 408 8.45 -11.12 12.84
C PRO A 408 9.81 -11.28 13.52
N ASP A 409 9.90 -12.21 14.45
CA ASP A 409 11.13 -12.60 15.14
C ASP A 409 11.88 -13.73 14.41
N LYS A 410 11.21 -14.41 13.47
CA LYS A 410 11.76 -15.48 12.63
C LYS A 410 11.80 -15.08 11.15
N ARG A 411 12.73 -15.70 10.41
CA ARG A 411 12.86 -15.55 8.96
C ARG A 411 11.75 -16.25 8.17
N ASN A 412 11.32 -17.41 8.65
CA ASN A 412 10.31 -18.25 8.02
C ASN A 412 8.92 -17.89 8.56
N ARG A 413 8.01 -17.50 7.67
CA ARG A 413 6.67 -17.00 8.01
C ARG A 413 5.89 -17.99 8.88
N ARG A 414 5.93 -19.31 8.60
CA ARG A 414 5.15 -20.30 9.35
C ARG A 414 5.63 -20.50 10.80
N LEU A 415 6.86 -20.08 11.11
CA LEU A 415 7.45 -20.19 12.44
C LEU A 415 7.23 -18.92 13.28
N VAL A 416 6.72 -17.85 12.67
CA VAL A 416 6.43 -16.59 13.37
C VAL A 416 5.26 -16.84 14.32
N GLN A 417 5.48 -16.51 15.59
CA GLN A 417 4.43 -16.50 16.60
C GLN A 417 4.04 -15.05 16.86
N ASN A 418 2.81 -14.70 16.50
CA ASN A 418 2.27 -13.39 16.79
C ASN A 418 1.95 -13.29 18.29
N LEU A 419 2.31 -12.16 18.88
CA LEU A 419 1.86 -11.78 20.22
C LEU A 419 0.45 -11.20 20.15
N HIS A 420 -0.26 -11.23 21.27
CA HIS A 420 -1.51 -10.51 21.40
C HIS A 420 -1.18 -9.03 21.58
N ILE A 421 -1.50 -8.18 20.59
CA ILE A 421 -1.13 -6.76 20.59
C ILE A 421 -2.37 -5.86 20.57
N GLY A 422 -2.18 -4.62 21.02
CA GLY A 422 -3.21 -3.58 21.03
C GLY A 422 -2.64 -2.24 21.51
N PHE A 423 -3.48 -1.23 21.62
CA PHE A 423 -3.07 0.08 22.12
C PHE A 423 -4.18 0.76 22.94
N SER A 424 -3.78 1.78 23.68
CA SER A 424 -4.68 2.63 24.46
C SER A 424 -4.34 4.10 24.25
N MET A 425 -5.37 4.94 24.21
CA MET A 425 -5.25 6.38 23.96
C MET A 425 -5.78 7.20 25.14
N PHE A 426 -5.05 8.24 25.52
CA PHE A 426 -5.39 9.10 26.65
C PHE A 426 -5.41 10.57 26.22
N GLU A 427 -6.34 11.36 26.77
CA GLU A 427 -6.44 12.79 26.52
C GLU A 427 -5.46 13.59 27.39
N LYS A 428 -4.87 14.65 26.80
CA LYS A 428 -4.18 15.77 27.44
C LYS A 428 -2.96 15.39 28.28
N CYS A 429 -1.76 15.57 27.72
CA CYS A 429 -0.54 14.95 28.25
C CYS A 429 0.80 15.66 27.93
N SER A 430 1.33 16.50 28.84
CA SER A 430 2.74 16.93 28.86
C SER A 430 3.65 15.99 29.69
N GLY A 431 4.75 15.50 29.09
CA GLY A 431 5.75 14.63 29.75
C GLY A 431 5.65 13.13 29.42
N LYS A 432 6.55 12.30 29.97
CA LYS A 432 6.37 10.83 30.08
C LYS A 432 5.67 10.57 31.41
N PHE A 433 4.57 9.83 31.38
CA PHE A 433 3.72 9.74 32.56
C PHE A 433 4.13 8.62 33.52
N PRO A 434 4.09 8.87 34.85
CA PRO A 434 4.27 7.82 35.86
C PRO A 434 3.05 6.91 35.93
N ALA A 435 3.19 5.76 36.60
CA ALA A 435 2.12 4.78 36.80
C ALA A 435 0.79 5.38 37.30
N SER A 436 0.86 6.41 38.16
CA SER A 436 -0.32 7.06 38.74
C SER A 436 -1.24 7.71 37.69
N PHE A 437 -0.71 8.17 36.56
CA PHE A 437 -1.50 8.77 35.49
C PHE A 437 -2.42 7.76 34.81
N PHE A 438 -1.94 6.53 34.59
CA PHE A 438 -2.64 5.48 33.83
C PHE A 438 -3.79 4.81 34.58
N ARG A 439 -4.10 5.29 35.80
CA ARG A 439 -5.37 5.00 36.49
C ARG A 439 -6.57 5.68 35.82
N LYS A 440 -6.33 6.70 34.98
CA LYS A 440 -7.37 7.32 34.16
C LYS A 440 -7.89 6.32 33.13
N LYS A 441 -9.19 6.40 32.82
CA LYS A 441 -9.77 5.61 31.73
C LYS A 441 -9.24 6.14 30.38
N PRO A 442 -8.87 5.24 29.45
CA PRO A 442 -8.51 5.65 28.10
C PRO A 442 -9.74 6.18 27.35
N VAL A 443 -9.52 7.10 26.43
CA VAL A 443 -10.54 7.60 25.49
C VAL A 443 -10.83 6.55 24.41
N VAL A 444 -9.79 5.85 23.98
CA VAL A 444 -9.88 4.73 23.04
C VAL A 444 -9.02 3.61 23.57
N GLN A 445 -9.53 2.39 23.53
CA GLN A 445 -8.77 1.19 23.80
C GLN A 445 -9.18 0.14 22.78
N THR A 446 -8.21 -0.57 22.21
CA THR A 446 -8.50 -1.73 21.36
C THR A 446 -9.37 -2.71 22.15
N LYS A 447 -10.52 -3.09 21.60
CA LYS A 447 -11.52 -3.92 22.32
C LYS A 447 -10.94 -5.28 22.73
N THR A 448 -10.19 -5.91 21.84
CA THR A 448 -9.57 -7.21 22.04
C THR A 448 -8.11 -7.12 21.61
N TYR A 449 -7.19 -7.59 22.44
CA TYR A 449 -5.80 -7.76 22.01
C TYR A 449 -5.74 -8.96 21.09
N MET A 450 -5.42 -8.73 19.82
CA MET A 450 -5.53 -9.76 18.78
C MET A 450 -4.20 -10.46 18.59
N ASN A 451 -4.26 -11.78 18.43
CA ASN A 451 -3.15 -12.59 17.93
C ASN A 451 -3.05 -12.43 16.41
N ALA A 452 -2.57 -11.26 15.97
CA ALA A 452 -2.55 -10.87 14.57
C ALA A 452 -1.26 -10.11 14.23
N ARG A 453 -0.83 -10.18 12.97
CA ARG A 453 0.32 -9.42 12.47
C ARG A 453 0.14 -7.91 12.67
N GLU A 454 -1.09 -7.44 12.51
CA GLU A 454 -1.46 -6.03 12.59
C GLU A 454 -2.80 -5.86 13.30
N VAL A 455 -2.92 -4.79 14.09
CA VAL A 455 -4.14 -4.35 14.74
C VAL A 455 -4.38 -2.90 14.39
N MET A 456 -5.59 -2.59 13.95
CA MET A 456 -5.97 -1.26 13.52
C MET A 456 -7.26 -0.78 14.19
N GLU A 457 -7.39 0.52 14.42
CA GLU A 457 -8.67 1.13 14.83
C GLU A 457 -8.88 2.46 14.11
N LEU A 458 -10.10 2.63 13.59
CA LEU A 458 -10.58 3.87 13.00
C LEU A 458 -11.46 4.60 14.02
N VAL A 459 -11.02 5.78 14.46
CA VAL A 459 -11.57 6.49 15.62
C VAL A 459 -12.02 7.92 15.28
N SER A 460 -12.93 8.44 16.10
CA SER A 460 -13.38 9.83 16.07
C SER A 460 -12.94 10.49 17.38
N LEU A 461 -12.05 11.46 17.29
CA LEU A 461 -11.52 12.20 18.43
C LEU A 461 -11.90 13.68 18.31
N LYS A 462 -12.12 14.33 19.45
CA LYS A 462 -12.28 15.79 19.47
C LYS A 462 -10.93 16.46 19.22
N PRO A 463 -10.89 17.71 18.71
CA PRO A 463 -9.65 18.48 18.64
C PRO A 463 -8.94 18.53 20.00
N GLY A 464 -7.63 18.32 20.01
CA GLY A 464 -6.86 18.18 21.24
C GLY A 464 -5.58 17.36 21.10
N GLU A 465 -4.89 17.17 22.22
CA GLU A 465 -3.66 16.35 22.27
C GLU A 465 -3.95 15.00 22.93
N TYR A 466 -3.44 13.94 22.30
CA TYR A 466 -3.61 12.57 22.75
C TYR A 466 -2.28 11.83 22.85
N LEU A 467 -2.24 10.87 23.76
CA LEU A 467 -1.13 9.94 23.96
C LEU A 467 -1.55 8.53 23.54
N ILE A 468 -0.84 7.90 22.61
CA ILE A 468 -1.03 6.52 22.20
C ILE A 468 0.04 5.66 22.87
N VAL A 469 -0.40 4.59 23.53
CA VAL A 469 0.47 3.61 24.20
C VAL A 469 0.23 2.24 23.57
N PRO A 470 1.07 1.81 22.62
CA PRO A 470 1.04 0.45 22.09
C PRO A 470 1.68 -0.54 23.07
N SER A 471 1.04 -1.69 23.25
CA SER A 471 1.51 -2.74 24.15
C SER A 471 1.16 -4.14 23.64
N THR A 472 1.90 -5.11 24.15
CA THR A 472 1.48 -6.51 24.15
C THR A 472 0.49 -6.77 25.27
N PHE A 473 -0.21 -7.91 25.24
CA PHE A 473 -1.17 -8.25 26.29
C PHE A 473 -0.44 -8.55 27.60
N ASN A 474 0.55 -9.46 27.57
CA ASN A 474 1.33 -9.81 28.76
C ASN A 474 2.57 -8.91 28.89
N PRO A 475 2.99 -8.60 30.13
CA PRO A 475 4.26 -7.91 30.36
C PRO A 475 5.45 -8.81 30.00
N SER A 476 6.61 -8.21 29.81
CA SER A 476 7.89 -8.88 29.49
C SER A 476 7.97 -9.60 28.13
N GLU A 477 6.95 -9.47 27.27
CA GLU A 477 7.03 -9.97 25.89
C GLU A 477 7.89 -9.03 25.02
N THR A 478 8.91 -9.58 24.34
CA THR A 478 9.86 -8.79 23.54
C THR A 478 9.54 -8.92 22.07
N ALA A 479 9.18 -7.81 21.42
CA ALA A 479 8.99 -7.74 19.97
C ALA A 479 9.25 -6.33 19.44
N SER A 480 9.56 -6.23 18.15
CA SER A 480 9.64 -4.94 17.45
C SER A 480 8.32 -4.67 16.75
N PHE A 481 7.96 -3.40 16.57
CA PHE A 481 6.71 -3.02 15.92
C PHE A 481 6.88 -1.76 15.07
N THR A 482 5.89 -1.52 14.22
CA THR A 482 5.67 -0.25 13.52
C THR A 482 4.31 0.31 13.93
N LEU A 483 4.28 1.60 14.25
CA LEU A 483 3.07 2.33 14.56
C LEU A 483 2.84 3.38 13.47
N THR A 484 1.74 3.23 12.73
CA THR A 484 1.31 4.16 11.70
C THR A 484 0.08 4.91 12.22
N ILE A 485 0.15 6.24 12.20
CA ILE A 485 -0.93 7.12 12.64
C ILE A 485 -1.34 7.97 11.45
N LEU A 486 -2.59 7.89 11.05
CA LEU A 486 -3.17 8.75 10.04
C LEU A 486 -4.21 9.64 10.69
N SER A 487 -4.13 10.94 10.46
CA SER A 487 -5.10 11.92 10.96
C SER A 487 -5.63 12.76 9.81
N LYS A 488 -6.94 12.99 9.78
CA LYS A 488 -7.53 13.98 8.87
C LYS A 488 -6.93 15.35 9.17
N ALA A 489 -6.47 16.01 8.13
CA ALA A 489 -6.03 17.38 8.13
C ALA A 489 -6.74 18.10 6.99
N GLU A 490 -6.93 19.40 7.10
CA GLU A 490 -7.49 20.19 6.02
C GLU A 490 -6.58 20.12 4.81
N THR A 491 -7.15 19.79 3.65
CA THR A 491 -6.44 19.98 2.38
C THR A 491 -6.37 21.46 2.13
N HIS A 492 -5.38 22.10 2.73
CA HIS A 492 -4.80 23.28 2.13
C HIS A 492 -4.10 22.81 0.84
N VAL A 493 -4.86 22.47 -0.21
CA VAL A 493 -4.37 22.80 -1.56
C VAL A 493 -4.24 24.30 -1.47
N HIS A 494 -3.03 24.75 -1.15
CA HIS A 494 -2.75 26.00 -0.46
C HIS A 494 -3.85 27.01 -0.80
N ILE A 495 -4.79 27.28 0.11
CA ILE A 495 -5.73 28.37 -0.14
C ILE A 495 -4.92 29.64 -0.43
N ASP A 496 -3.71 29.72 0.12
CA ASP A 496 -2.68 30.69 -0.19
C ASP A 496 -2.14 30.60 -1.62
N ALA A 497 -1.98 29.44 -2.24
CA ALA A 497 -1.59 29.29 -3.65
C ALA A 497 -2.77 29.63 -4.55
N CYS A 498 -3.99 29.20 -4.26
CA CYS A 498 -5.18 29.65 -4.97
C CYS A 498 -5.37 31.17 -4.83
N ARG A 499 -5.18 31.73 -3.63
CA ARG A 499 -5.18 33.18 -3.38
C ARG A 499 -4.04 33.87 -4.11
N SER A 500 -2.85 33.27 -4.18
CA SER A 500 -1.71 33.78 -4.94
C SER A 500 -1.95 33.73 -6.44
N MET A 501 -2.62 32.69 -6.93
CA MET A 501 -3.03 32.56 -8.33
C MET A 501 -4.09 33.62 -8.67
N VAL A 502 -5.05 33.85 -7.78
CA VAL A 502 -6.04 34.90 -7.93
C VAL A 502 -5.37 36.26 -7.86
N SER A 503 -4.55 36.56 -6.86
CA SER A 503 -3.86 37.85 -6.71
C SER A 503 -2.92 38.16 -7.86
N LEU A 504 -2.30 37.14 -8.46
CA LEU A 504 -1.43 37.30 -9.63
C LEU A 504 -2.21 37.58 -10.92
N MET A 505 -3.43 37.05 -11.04
CA MET A 505 -4.22 37.09 -12.29
C MET A 505 -5.35 38.13 -12.27
N ASP A 506 -5.77 38.57 -11.08
CA ASP A 506 -6.82 39.57 -10.83
C ASP A 506 -6.29 40.99 -11.11
N THR A 507 -6.02 41.25 -12.39
CA THR A 507 -5.68 42.58 -12.89
C THR A 507 -6.81 43.59 -12.70
N SER A 508 -8.04 43.11 -12.49
CA SER A 508 -9.22 43.93 -12.23
C SER A 508 -9.42 44.31 -10.75
N VAL A 509 -8.61 43.76 -9.84
CA VAL A 509 -8.64 44.04 -8.39
C VAL A 509 -10.02 43.77 -7.76
N THR A 510 -10.69 42.71 -8.22
CA THR A 510 -12.05 42.34 -7.76
C THR A 510 -12.05 41.30 -6.65
N GLY A 511 -10.90 40.70 -6.34
CA GLY A 511 -10.76 39.52 -5.49
C GLY A 511 -11.29 38.23 -6.13
N LYS A 512 -11.62 38.27 -7.43
CA LYS A 512 -12.16 37.15 -8.23
C LYS A 512 -11.55 37.18 -9.62
N LEU A 513 -11.68 36.10 -10.38
CA LEU A 513 -11.22 36.05 -11.77
C LEU A 513 -12.41 36.14 -12.72
N ASN A 514 -12.35 37.12 -13.63
CA ASN A 514 -13.27 37.13 -14.76
C ASN A 514 -12.86 36.08 -15.82
N SER A 515 -13.70 35.89 -16.84
CA SER A 515 -13.47 34.85 -17.87
C SER A 515 -12.13 35.02 -18.61
N GLY A 516 -11.72 36.25 -18.89
CA GLY A 516 -10.45 36.54 -19.56
C GLY A 516 -9.24 36.24 -18.67
N GLU A 517 -9.31 36.61 -17.39
CA GLU A 517 -8.27 36.35 -16.39
C GLU A 517 -8.14 34.84 -16.09
N PHE A 518 -9.27 34.14 -15.99
CA PHE A 518 -9.29 32.69 -15.79
C PHE A 518 -8.68 31.95 -16.97
N VAL A 519 -9.00 32.32 -18.22
CA VAL A 519 -8.39 31.70 -19.41
C VAL A 519 -6.87 31.91 -19.43
N ARG A 520 -6.37 33.07 -18.97
CA ARG A 520 -4.93 33.33 -18.85
C ARG A 520 -4.28 32.47 -17.76
N LEU A 521 -4.93 32.33 -16.60
CA LEU A 521 -4.50 31.44 -15.52
C LEU A 521 -4.43 29.99 -16.01
N TRP A 522 -5.48 29.53 -16.67
CA TRP A 522 -5.60 28.15 -17.14
C TRP A 522 -4.51 27.80 -18.15
N LYS A 523 -4.21 28.70 -19.09
CA LYS A 523 -3.09 28.54 -20.03
C LYS A 523 -1.75 28.37 -19.29
N ARG A 524 -1.50 29.15 -18.25
CA ARG A 524 -0.27 29.02 -17.43
C ARG A 524 -0.21 27.68 -16.68
N ILE A 525 -1.31 27.25 -16.08
CA ILE A 525 -1.39 25.95 -15.40
C ILE A 525 -1.08 24.81 -16.37
N ILE A 526 -1.63 24.86 -17.60
CA ILE A 526 -1.34 23.87 -18.64
C ILE A 526 0.15 23.89 -18.99
N THR A 527 0.74 25.07 -19.21
CA THR A 527 2.17 25.17 -19.52
C THR A 527 3.06 24.61 -18.40
N TYR A 528 2.77 24.91 -17.13
CA TYR A 528 3.54 24.35 -16.02
C TYR A 528 3.33 22.84 -15.88
N LYS A 529 2.13 22.34 -16.16
CA LYS A 529 1.86 20.91 -16.22
C LYS A 529 2.68 20.22 -17.31
N GLU A 530 2.74 20.80 -18.51
CA GLU A 530 3.55 20.29 -19.62
C GLU A 530 5.04 20.28 -19.27
N ILE A 531 5.55 21.38 -18.71
CA ILE A 531 6.94 21.48 -18.25
C ILE A 531 7.24 20.40 -17.21
N PHE A 532 6.38 20.26 -16.19
CA PHE A 532 6.54 19.27 -15.14
C PHE A 532 6.71 17.86 -15.72
N PHE A 533 5.77 17.42 -16.56
CA PHE A 533 5.84 16.08 -17.16
C PHE A 533 6.98 15.90 -18.15
N HIS A 534 7.38 16.95 -18.85
CA HIS A 534 8.54 16.91 -19.73
C HIS A 534 9.86 16.78 -18.94
N THR A 535 9.92 17.37 -17.74
CA THR A 535 11.13 17.36 -16.90
C THR A 535 11.18 16.23 -15.86
N ASP A 536 10.05 15.58 -15.60
CA ASP A 536 9.96 14.32 -14.86
C ASP A 536 10.46 13.16 -15.73
N VAL A 537 11.76 13.19 -16.03
CA VAL A 537 12.45 12.15 -16.84
C VAL A 537 12.35 10.80 -16.13
N SER A 538 12.33 10.81 -14.79
CA SER A 538 12.15 9.63 -13.97
C SER A 538 10.73 9.05 -13.99
N LYS A 539 9.75 9.78 -14.55
CA LYS A 539 8.32 9.42 -14.62
C LYS A 539 7.71 9.06 -13.26
N THR A 540 8.19 9.71 -12.21
CA THR A 540 7.77 9.43 -10.83
C THR A 540 6.50 10.18 -10.43
N ALA A 541 5.97 11.03 -11.30
CA ALA A 541 4.96 12.04 -11.00
C ALA A 541 5.41 13.02 -9.89
N THR A 542 6.71 13.14 -9.67
CA THR A 542 7.37 14.07 -8.74
C THR A 542 8.68 14.56 -9.35
N LEU A 543 9.17 15.74 -8.94
CA LEU A 543 10.46 16.26 -9.39
C LEU A 543 11.49 16.11 -8.27
N SER A 544 12.59 15.42 -8.54
CA SER A 544 13.81 15.49 -7.73
C SER A 544 14.44 16.89 -7.81
N LEU A 545 15.40 17.20 -6.93
CA LEU A 545 16.14 18.47 -6.95
C LEU A 545 16.75 18.81 -8.33
N ASN A 546 17.26 17.80 -9.04
CA ASN A 546 17.84 17.99 -10.37
C ASN A 546 16.77 18.21 -11.45
N GLU A 547 15.68 17.46 -11.41
CA GLU A 547 14.56 17.64 -12.35
C GLU A 547 13.84 18.97 -12.10
N LEU A 548 13.71 19.37 -10.83
CA LEU A 548 13.17 20.66 -10.42
C LEU A 548 14.01 21.81 -10.98
N ARG A 549 15.34 21.69 -10.94
CA ARG A 549 16.25 22.67 -11.56
C ARG A 549 15.99 22.77 -13.07
N ASN A 550 15.88 21.63 -13.74
CA ASN A 550 15.59 21.59 -15.17
C ASN A 550 14.21 22.19 -15.49
N ALA A 551 13.22 21.93 -14.65
CA ALA A 551 11.87 22.47 -14.76
C ALA A 551 11.87 24.00 -14.64
N PHE A 552 12.64 24.57 -13.70
CA PHE A 552 12.80 26.02 -13.59
C PHE A 552 13.49 26.65 -14.79
N VAL A 553 14.53 25.99 -15.32
CA VAL A 553 15.20 26.43 -16.55
C VAL A 553 14.23 26.41 -17.73
N ALA A 554 13.41 25.36 -17.85
CA ALA A 554 12.38 25.25 -18.89
C ALA A 554 11.26 26.28 -18.74
N SER A 555 10.91 26.66 -17.50
CA SER A 555 10.01 27.78 -17.19
C SER A 555 10.65 29.17 -17.41
N GLY A 556 11.91 29.25 -17.86
CA GLY A 556 12.61 30.51 -18.14
C GLY A 556 13.22 31.20 -16.92
N MET A 557 13.36 30.48 -15.80
CA MET A 557 13.86 31.01 -14.53
C MET A 557 15.29 30.54 -14.24
N LYS A 558 16.14 31.44 -13.74
CA LYS A 558 17.47 31.10 -13.21
C LYS A 558 17.42 31.16 -11.68
N ILE A 559 17.77 30.05 -11.04
CA ILE A 559 17.72 29.88 -9.59
C ILE A 559 19.09 29.36 -9.15
N ASN A 560 19.64 29.92 -8.07
CA ASN A 560 20.90 29.44 -7.48
C ASN A 560 20.66 28.24 -6.55
N ASP A 561 21.74 27.52 -6.20
CA ASP A 561 21.64 26.28 -5.41
C ASP A 561 21.00 26.50 -4.03
N GLU A 562 21.26 27.65 -3.40
CA GLU A 562 20.72 27.98 -2.08
C GLU A 562 19.20 28.19 -2.11
N MET A 563 18.70 28.94 -3.10
CA MET A 563 17.27 29.18 -3.29
C MET A 563 16.54 27.90 -3.72
N LEU A 564 17.16 27.08 -4.58
CA LEU A 564 16.62 25.79 -5.00
C LEU A 564 16.46 24.83 -3.81
N ASN A 565 17.44 24.81 -2.90
CA ASN A 565 17.38 24.00 -1.68
C ASN A 565 16.31 24.51 -0.71
N LEU A 566 16.19 25.83 -0.52
CA LEU A 566 15.13 26.42 0.31
C LEU A 566 13.73 26.12 -0.23
N MET A 567 13.57 26.18 -1.55
CA MET A 567 12.34 25.79 -2.24
C MET A 567 11.98 24.33 -2.05
N ALA A 568 12.95 23.42 -2.22
CA ALA A 568 12.75 22.00 -1.98
C ALA A 568 12.44 21.69 -0.50
N LEU A 569 12.99 22.45 0.44
CA LEU A 569 12.69 22.33 1.87
C LEU A 569 11.30 22.86 2.24
N ARG A 570 10.87 23.98 1.63
CA ARG A 570 9.61 24.65 1.95
C ARG A 570 8.40 24.03 1.27
N TYR A 571 8.56 23.55 0.03
CA TYR A 571 7.46 23.05 -0.81
C TYR A 571 7.61 21.57 -1.20
N GLY A 572 8.70 20.90 -0.82
CA GLY A 572 8.91 19.48 -1.07
C GLY A 572 8.48 18.60 0.10
N SER A 573 8.22 17.33 -0.18
CA SER A 573 8.07 16.27 0.82
C SER A 573 9.14 15.22 0.57
N TYR A 574 9.94 14.89 1.57
CA TYR A 574 11.04 13.92 1.47
C TYR A 574 12.05 14.18 0.34
N GLY A 575 12.26 15.46 -0.04
CA GLY A 575 13.23 15.87 -1.06
C GLY A 575 12.72 15.83 -2.50
N VAL A 576 11.43 15.59 -2.71
CA VAL A 576 10.76 15.65 -4.03
C VAL A 576 9.59 16.64 -4.03
N ILE A 577 9.27 17.20 -5.20
CA ILE A 577 8.18 18.17 -5.39
C ILE A 577 7.07 17.55 -6.26
N THR A 578 5.83 17.60 -5.79
CA THR A 578 4.64 17.15 -6.56
C THR A 578 4.23 18.19 -7.60
N LEU A 579 3.39 17.81 -8.58
CA LEU A 579 2.84 18.73 -9.58
C LEU A 579 2.14 19.93 -8.95
N GLU A 580 1.35 19.71 -7.91
CA GLU A 580 0.61 20.76 -7.19
C GLU A 580 1.56 21.77 -6.53
N ASN A 581 2.61 21.27 -5.87
CA ASN A 581 3.62 22.11 -5.23
C ASN A 581 4.48 22.83 -6.27
N PHE A 582 4.78 22.19 -7.41
CA PHE A 582 5.50 22.82 -8.52
C PHE A 582 4.69 23.97 -9.13
N ILE A 583 3.41 23.76 -9.42
CA ILE A 583 2.52 24.82 -9.93
C ILE A 583 2.42 25.97 -8.92
N SER A 584 2.21 25.65 -7.64
CA SER A 584 2.13 26.65 -6.57
C SER A 584 3.41 27.49 -6.48
N LEU A 585 4.56 26.84 -6.54
CA LEU A 585 5.86 27.49 -6.46
C LEU A 585 6.14 28.37 -7.70
N ASN A 586 5.87 27.87 -8.91
CA ASN A 586 6.01 28.67 -10.13
C ASN A 586 5.10 29.90 -10.11
N MET A 587 3.92 29.82 -9.51
CA MET A 587 3.01 30.95 -9.40
C MET A 587 3.47 31.99 -8.36
N LEU A 588 4.11 31.55 -7.27
CA LEU A 588 4.68 32.43 -6.23
C LEU A 588 5.99 33.12 -6.66
N TYR A 589 6.80 32.47 -7.50
CA TYR A 589 8.10 33.00 -7.93
C TYR A 589 8.02 34.09 -9.02
N ILE A 590 6.82 34.44 -9.50
CA ILE A 590 6.61 35.48 -10.54
C ILE A 590 6.67 36.90 -9.95
N PHE A 591 7.42 37.10 -8.86
CA PHE A 591 7.90 38.42 -8.41
C PHE A 591 9.38 38.67 -8.78
N PRO A 592 9.80 38.65 -10.07
CA PRO A 592 11.17 38.98 -10.43
C PRO A 592 11.48 40.50 -10.41
N PHE A 593 10.57 41.35 -9.91
CA PHE A 593 10.68 42.81 -10.00
C PHE A 593 11.04 43.53 -8.69
N ILE A 594 11.75 42.88 -7.76
CA ILE A 594 12.27 43.56 -6.55
C ILE A 594 13.78 43.35 -6.44
N ASN A 595 14.53 43.47 -7.54
CA ASN A 595 15.99 43.41 -7.43
C ASN A 595 16.65 44.76 -7.09
N TYR A 596 15.91 45.88 -7.02
CA TYR A 596 16.47 47.20 -6.67
C TYR A 596 15.47 48.20 -6.06
N LEU A 597 14.51 47.76 -5.24
CA LEU A 597 13.57 48.67 -4.57
C LEU A 597 13.87 48.80 -3.08
N THR A 598 14.19 50.02 -2.63
CA THR A 598 14.03 50.41 -1.23
C THR A 598 12.54 50.46 -0.91
N LEU A 599 12.03 49.42 -0.24
CA LEU A 599 10.65 49.36 0.22
C LEU A 599 10.53 50.08 1.57
N LEU A 600 9.53 50.95 1.71
CA LEU A 600 9.12 51.43 3.02
C LEU A 600 8.51 50.28 3.83
N ASN A 601 8.61 50.30 5.17
CA ASN A 601 8.12 49.21 6.04
C ASN A 601 6.67 48.77 5.73
N LEU A 602 5.79 49.70 5.40
CA LEU A 602 4.40 49.42 5.00
C LEU A 602 4.28 48.68 3.66
N GLN A 603 5.14 48.99 2.69
CA GLN A 603 5.17 48.32 1.38
C GLN A 603 5.78 46.93 1.50
N TRP A 604 6.80 46.76 2.35
CA TRP A 604 7.37 45.45 2.67
C TRP A 604 6.33 44.54 3.35
N LEU A 605 5.59 45.06 4.35
CA LEU A 605 4.48 44.35 4.99
C LEU A 605 3.40 43.95 3.98
N TYR A 606 3.04 44.84 3.05
CA TYR A 606 2.04 44.53 2.03
C TYR A 606 2.52 43.45 1.04
N LEU A 607 3.82 43.37 0.77
CA LEU A 607 4.39 42.33 -0.09
C LEU A 607 4.59 40.99 0.63
N SER A 608 5.04 41.01 1.89
CA SER A 608 5.33 39.81 2.67
C SER A 608 4.09 39.10 3.23
N MET A 609 2.94 39.78 3.28
CA MET A 609 1.69 39.19 3.80
C MET A 609 0.91 38.38 2.75
N TYR A 610 1.24 38.52 1.48
CA TYR A 610 0.59 37.83 0.36
C TYR A 610 1.55 36.89 -0.42
N THR A 611 2.75 36.63 0.13
CA THR A 611 3.75 35.66 -0.35
C THR A 611 4.16 34.72 0.78
#